data_AF-A0A345C0F8-F1
#
_entry.id   AF-A0A345C0F8-F1
#
_cell.length_a   1.000
_cell.length_b   1.000
_cell.length_c   1.000
_cell.angle_alpha   90.00
_cell.angle_beta   90.00
_cell.angle_gamma   90.00
#
_symmetry.space_group_name_H-M   'P 1'
#
loop_
_entity.id
_entity.type
_entity.pdbx_description
1 polymer ?
#
loop_
_entity_poly.entity_id
_entity_poly.type
_entity_poly.pdbx_seq_one_letter_code
_entity_poly.pdbx_strand_id
1 'polypeptide(L)' 'MFGMALKEKEAEEIIYLLKKEMDDVYEDLHDHTVEGCVKRAIEEKYALLFSVYRRMVPATESLKYDLALKEKRNVKKY' A
#
# COMPACT_ATOMS: atom_id res chain seq x y z
N MET A 1 16.50 11.61 7.43
CA MET A 1 15.79 11.45 6.14
C MET A 1 16.75 10.74 5.21
N PHE A 2 16.42 9.56 4.69
CA PHE A 2 17.28 8.82 3.77
C PHE A 2 16.85 9.13 2.33
N GLY A 3 17.78 9.61 1.50
CA GLY A 3 17.58 9.77 0.06
C GLY A 3 18.09 8.54 -0.68
N MET A 4 17.47 8.21 -1.82
CA MET A 4 17.96 7.17 -2.73
C MET A 4 18.37 7.84 -4.05
N ALA A 5 19.56 7.51 -4.54
CA ALA A 5 19.99 7.89 -5.88
C ALA A 5 19.57 6.76 -6.84
N LEU A 6 18.56 7.02 -7.66
CA LEU A 6 17.99 6.07 -8.60
C LEU A 6 18.01 6.67 -10.00
N LYS A 7 18.26 5.84 -11.01
CA LYS A 7 17.99 6.21 -12.41
C LYS A 7 16.47 6.17 -12.64
N GLU A 8 16.02 6.85 -13.69
CA GLU A 8 14.59 6.89 -14.06
C GLU A 8 14.00 5.48 -14.19
N LYS A 9 14.68 4.59 -14.92
CA LYS A 9 14.23 3.20 -15.09
C LYS A 9 14.18 2.41 -13.78
N GLU A 10 15.16 2.59 -12.89
CA GLU A 10 15.18 1.93 -11.58
C GLU A 10 14.03 2.42 -10.70
N ALA A 11 13.71 3.72 -10.76
CA ALA A 11 12.57 4.29 -10.05
C ALA A 11 11.23 3.72 -10.58
N GLU A 12 11.08 3.61 -11.91
CA GLU A 12 9.88 3.01 -12.52
C GLU A 12 9.70 1.54 -12.12
N GLU A 13 10.78 0.75 -12.12
CA GLU A 13 10.76 -0.65 -11.70
C GLU A 13 10.36 -0.79 -10.23
N ILE A 14 10.89 0.06 -9.34
CA ILE A 14 10.51 0.07 -7.92
C ILE A 14 9.04 0.47 -7.76
N ILE A 15 8.56 1.49 -8.48
CA ILE A 15 7.15 1.91 -8.46
C ILE A 15 6.25 0.75 -8.90
N TYR A 16 6.64 0.02 -9.95
CA TYR A 16 5.91 -1.14 -10.44
C TYR A 16 5.86 -2.28 -9.39
N LEU A 17 6.99 -2.62 -8.78
CA LEU A 17 7.06 -3.62 -7.73
C LEU A 17 6.22 -3.24 -6.52
N LEU A 18 6.25 -1.97 -6.09
CA LEU A 18 5.43 -1.49 -4.98
C LEU A 18 3.93 -1.60 -5.29
N LYS A 19 3.50 -1.25 -6.50
CA LYS A 19 2.09 -1.42 -6.92
C LYS A 19 1.68 -2.89 -6.83
N LYS A 20 2.48 -3.79 -7.39
CA LYS A 20 2.20 -5.23 -7.37
C LYS A 20 2.10 -5.78 -5.95
N GLU A 21 3.09 -5.52 -5.11
CA GLU A 21 3.08 -5.99 -3.72
C GLU A 21 1.92 -5.41 -2.91
N MET A 22 1.53 -4.16 -3.17
CA MET A 22 0.34 -3.58 -2.54
C MET A 22 -0.94 -4.29 -3.00
N ASP A 23 -1.08 -4.62 -4.28
CA ASP A 23 -2.23 -5.35 -4.81
C ASP A 23 -2.32 -6.76 -4.21
N ASP A 24 -1.19 -7.49 -4.14
CA ASP A 24 -1.12 -8.82 -3.52
C ASP A 24 -1.51 -8.75 -2.03
N VAL A 25 -0.95 -7.79 -1.27
CA VAL A 25 -1.28 -7.58 0.15
C VAL A 25 -2.74 -7.15 0.34
N TYR A 26 -3.30 -6.44 -0.63
CA TYR A 26 -4.71 -6.03 -0.60
C TYR A 26 -5.64 -7.23 -0.77
N GLU A 27 -5.29 -8.19 -1.63
CA GLU A 27 -6.02 -9.46 -1.77
C GLU A 27 -5.98 -10.27 -0.47
N ASP A 28 -4.81 -10.43 0.15
CA ASP A 28 -4.65 -11.10 1.46
C ASP A 28 -5.53 -10.46 2.56
N LEU A 29 -5.72 -9.13 2.48
CA LEU A 29 -6.55 -8.33 3.39
C LEU A 29 -8.05 -8.60 3.28
N HIS A 30 -8.49 -9.14 2.14
CA HIS A 30 -9.88 -9.52 1.88
C HIS A 30 -10.16 -11.00 2.14
N ASP A 31 -9.14 -11.81 2.40
CA ASP A 31 -9.34 -13.16 2.87
C ASP A 31 -10.02 -13.18 4.25
N HIS A 32 -11.18 -13.83 4.32
CA HIS A 32 -12.03 -13.92 5.50
C HIS A 32 -11.52 -14.93 6.54
N THR A 33 -10.55 -15.77 6.18
CA THR A 33 -10.01 -16.84 7.03
C THR A 33 -8.88 -16.36 7.95
N VAL A 34 -8.38 -15.15 7.74
CA VAL A 34 -7.23 -14.60 8.46
C VAL A 34 -7.63 -14.11 9.86
N GLU A 35 -7.01 -14.68 10.90
CA GLU A 35 -7.22 -14.28 12.30
C GLU A 35 -6.84 -12.82 12.58
N GLY A 36 -7.50 -12.21 13.58
CA GLY A 36 -7.45 -10.76 13.82
C GLY A 36 -6.08 -10.16 14.19
N CYS A 37 -5.08 -10.95 14.61
CA CYS A 37 -3.71 -10.48 14.80
C CYS A 37 -2.95 -10.40 13.46
N VAL A 38 -3.12 -11.41 12.61
CA VAL A 38 -2.50 -11.46 11.27
C VAL A 38 -3.11 -10.38 10.38
N LYS A 39 -4.43 -10.17 10.45
CA LYS A 39 -5.10 -9.09 9.70
C LYS A 39 -4.54 -7.71 10.01
N ARG A 40 -4.23 -7.42 11.28
CA ARG A 40 -3.59 -6.16 11.69
C ARG A 40 -2.18 -6.04 11.13
N ALA A 41 -1.39 -7.11 11.15
CA ALA A 41 -0.05 -7.10 10.57
C ALA A 41 -0.09 -6.84 9.04
N ILE A 42 -1.08 -7.38 8.33
CA ILE A 42 -1.28 -7.12 6.89
C ILE A 42 -1.73 -5.67 6.65
N GLU A 43 -2.64 -5.13 7.47
CA GLU A 43 -3.03 -3.70 7.43
C GLU A 43 -1.80 -2.78 7.61
N GLU A 44 -0.92 -3.10 8.57
CA GLU A 44 0.32 -2.35 8.83
C GLU A 44 1.32 -2.48 7.67
N LYS A 45 1.50 -3.69 7.10
CA LYS A 45 2.35 -3.92 5.92
C LYS A 45 1.89 -3.05 4.74
N TYR A 46 0.59 -3.03 4.46
CA TYR A 46 0.02 -2.20 3.39
C TYR A 46 0.27 -0.71 3.64
N ALA A 47 0.05 -0.23 4.86
CA ALA A 47 0.28 1.17 5.21
C ALA A 47 1.75 1.59 5.04
N LEU A 48 2.70 0.71 5.37
CA LEU A 48 4.13 0.95 5.17
C LEU A 48 4.48 1.03 3.68
N LEU A 49 4.03 0.06 2.87
CA LEU A 49 4.23 0.06 1.42
C LEU A 49 3.67 1.33 0.77
N PHE A 50 2.43 1.68 1.13
CA PHE A 50 1.79 2.90 0.63
C PHE A 50 2.58 4.16 1.02
N SER A 51 3.18 4.19 2.23
CA SER A 51 4.00 5.32 2.67
C SER A 51 5.25 5.51 1.81
N VAL A 52 5.84 4.43 1.28
CA VAL A 52 6.99 4.50 0.38
C VAL A 52 6.51 4.90 -1.02
N TYR A 53 5.46 4.25 -1.52
CA TYR A 53 4.86 4.52 -2.82
C TYR A 53 4.49 6.01 -3.01
N ARG A 54 3.80 6.63 -2.04
CA ARG A 54 3.41 8.05 -2.10
C ARG A 54 4.58 9.04 -2.16
N ARG A 55 5.80 8.61 -1.81
CA ARG A 55 7.00 9.46 -1.90
C ARG A 55 7.64 9.41 -3.29
N MET A 56 7.35 8.37 -4.06
CA MET A 56 7.94 8.14 -5.39
C MET A 56 7.02 8.57 -6.53
N VAL A 57 5.73 8.77 -6.26
CA VAL A 57 4.71 9.00 -7.31
C VAL A 57 3.95 10.30 -7.05
N PRO A 58 3.51 11.04 -8.10
CA PRO A 58 2.67 12.22 -7.94
C PRO A 58 1.41 11.95 -7.11
N ALA A 59 0.96 12.99 -6.38
CA ALA A 59 -0.19 12.90 -5.49
C ALA A 59 -1.47 12.40 -6.20
N THR A 60 -1.66 12.75 -7.47
CA THR A 60 -2.80 12.35 -8.30
C THR A 60 -2.91 10.82 -8.49
N GLU A 61 -1.79 10.12 -8.64
CA GLU A 61 -1.78 8.65 -8.74
C GLU A 61 -1.94 7.99 -7.37
N SER A 62 -1.38 8.60 -6.32
CA SER A 62 -1.48 8.06 -4.96
C SER A 62 -2.91 8.00 -4.41
N LEU A 63 -3.80 8.88 -4.89
CA LEU A 63 -5.21 8.95 -4.46
C LEU A 63 -6.00 7.67 -4.76
N LYS A 64 -5.65 6.92 -5.81
CA LYS A 64 -6.33 5.67 -6.18
C LYS A 64 -6.21 4.61 -5.08
N TYR A 65 -5.05 4.55 -4.42
CA TYR A 65 -4.77 3.58 -3.36
C TYR A 65 -5.19 4.09 -1.97
N ASP A 66 -5.30 5.41 -1.77
CA ASP A 66 -5.80 6.01 -0.52
C ASP A 66 -7.31 5.77 -0.31
N LEU A 67 -8.09 5.66 -1.39
CA LEU A 67 -9.52 5.37 -1.34
C LEU A 67 -9.80 3.93 -0.86
N ALA A 68 -8.99 2.96 -1.30
CA ALA A 68 -9.09 1.56 -0.86
C ALA A 68 -8.87 1.39 0.65
N LEU A 69 -8.02 2.22 1.25
CA LEU A 69 -7.80 2.26 2.71
C LEU A 69 -8.98 2.92 3.46
N LYS A 70 -9.62 3.93 2.86
CA LYS A 70 -10.70 4.71 3.49
C LYS A 70 -12.04 3.98 3.54
N GLU A 71 -12.34 3.13 2.55
CA GLU A 71 -13.57 2.33 2.56
C GLU A 71 -13.66 1.43 3.81
N LYS A 72 -12.56 0.79 4.24
CA LYS A 72 -12.54 -0.05 5.47
C LYS A 72 -12.64 0.75 6.77
N ARG A 73 -12.19 2.02 6.78
CA ARG A 73 -12.26 2.88 7.98
C ARG A 73 -13.69 3.32 8.32
N ASN A 74 -14.59 3.33 7.33
CA ASN A 74 -16.02 3.60 7.53
C ASN A 74 -16.83 2.35 7.92
N VAL A 75 -16.38 1.14 7.56
CA VAL A 75 -17.07 -0.12 7.92
C VAL A 75 -16.83 -0.50 9.39
N LYS A 76 -15.67 -0.17 9.98
CA LYS A 76 -15.40 -0.38 11.44
C LYS A 76 -16.16 0.60 12.36
N LYS A 77 -17.09 1.43 11.84
CA LYS A 77 -17.78 2.50 12.58
C LYS A 77 -19.28 2.26 12.82
N TYR A 78 -19.82 1.11 12.42
CA TYR A 78 -21.20 0.70 12.65
C TYR A 78 -21.26 -0.66 13.35
#